data_AF-A0A7K3ZN48-F1
#
_entry.id   AF-A0A7K3ZN48-F1
#
_cell.length_a   1.000
_cell.length_b   1.000
_cell.length_c   1.000
_cell.angle_alpha   90.00
_cell.angle_beta   90.00
_cell.angle_gamma   90.00
#
_symmetry.space_group_name_H-M   'P 1'
#
loop_
_entity.id
_entity.type
_entity.pdbx_description
1 polymer ?
#
loop_
_entity_poly.entity_id
_entity_poly.type
_entity_poly.pdbx_seq_one_letter_code
_entity_poly.pdbx_strand_id
1 'polypeptide(L)'
;MPNLDIAMPIALFATIMVALYLNRRVEGKLMATVEKKEFKARDIVLLAAFIVIMITAISYTAIFNPGGITESVLLVLFLSSYTMLLFTFSYVFSNTSRKRAQVISAGFGVASLAFGFAGLTAPLSDAYTTLRIAVFFALAICCFGIAAYMQKKPVVQKKGRWYLAAQPPALFLSLIIFFNILYGGAVEIWQPYLMDVFGFTFAVLIILYLSSLFNWKTVGIFAALLTVIDIILVIGTGTMVTAAKQFTGLGLPVLVYLPNFPLIYNMEGLIQYRGLGLGDFFFAGILLVQTYKKFGKKTALAAASAMAVAFGIWEAYLSEVLAALEPIVGREIGGFPGTLMIICGWVPVVAVAWLLQKKNSAPSIKPAAVETESSPNPQ
;
A
#
# COMPACT_ATOMS: atom_id res chain seq x y z
N MET A 1 12.14 -28.28 4.71
CA MET A 1 10.99 -28.28 5.65
C MET A 1 10.31 -26.95 5.48
N PRO A 2 9.02 -26.93 5.13
CA PRO A 2 8.31 -25.69 4.88
C PRO A 2 8.28 -24.83 6.14
N ASN A 3 8.62 -23.56 5.99
CA ASN A 3 8.66 -22.61 7.10
C ASN A 3 7.54 -21.60 6.92
N LEU A 4 6.36 -21.95 7.45
CA LEU A 4 5.13 -21.18 7.30
C LEU A 4 5.23 -19.88 8.11
N ASP A 5 5.33 -18.75 7.42
CA ASP A 5 5.11 -17.44 8.03
C ASP A 5 3.66 -17.01 7.82
N ILE A 6 2.98 -16.65 8.91
CA ILE A 6 1.59 -16.19 8.90
C ILE A 6 1.54 -14.65 9.04
N ALA A 7 2.61 -14.01 9.49
CA ALA A 7 2.64 -12.56 9.71
C ALA A 7 2.42 -11.78 8.41
N MET A 8 3.19 -12.08 7.37
CA MET A 8 3.12 -11.38 6.08
C MET A 8 1.79 -11.61 5.33
N PRO A 9 1.24 -12.84 5.23
CA PRO A 9 -0.08 -13.07 4.65
C PRO A 9 -1.20 -12.33 5.39
N ILE A 10 -1.17 -12.29 6.72
CA ILE A 10 -2.15 -11.56 7.54
C ILE A 10 -2.01 -10.05 7.30
N ALA A 11 -0.78 -9.54 7.24
CA ALA A 11 -0.54 -8.13 6.96
C ALA A 11 -1.08 -7.74 5.58
N LEU A 12 -0.78 -8.53 4.54
CA LEU A 12 -1.32 -8.35 3.20
C LEU A 12 -2.86 -8.30 3.24
N PHE A 13 -3.49 -9.30 3.87
CA PHE A 13 -4.94 -9.38 4.02
C PHE A 13 -5.52 -8.16 4.75
N ALA A 14 -4.94 -7.78 5.89
CA ALA A 14 -5.40 -6.67 6.70
C ALA A 14 -5.31 -5.34 5.93
N THR A 15 -4.18 -5.08 5.28
CA THR A 15 -3.94 -3.85 4.52
C THR A 15 -4.92 -3.71 3.36
N ILE A 16 -5.12 -4.76 2.55
CA ILE A 16 -6.06 -4.70 1.42
C ILE A 16 -7.52 -4.60 1.89
N MET A 17 -7.86 -5.21 3.03
CA MET A 17 -9.21 -5.11 3.62
C MET A 17 -9.50 -3.71 4.17
N VAL A 18 -8.52 -3.10 4.85
CA VAL A 18 -8.61 -1.70 5.29
C VAL A 18 -8.76 -0.78 4.08
N ALA A 19 -7.94 -0.98 3.03
CA ALA A 19 -8.03 -0.20 1.81
C ALA A 19 -9.40 -0.35 1.13
N LEU A 20 -9.93 -1.57 1.03
CA LEU A 20 -11.27 -1.82 0.47
C LEU A 20 -12.37 -1.12 1.29
N TYR A 21 -12.31 -1.22 2.61
CA TYR A 21 -13.28 -0.60 3.51
C TYR A 21 -13.27 0.93 3.39
N LEU A 22 -12.07 1.52 3.37
CA LEU A 22 -11.90 2.95 3.18
C LEU A 22 -12.33 3.38 1.77
N ASN A 23 -12.03 2.60 0.73
CA ASN A 23 -12.36 2.97 -0.65
C ASN A 23 -13.86 3.26 -0.81
N ARG A 24 -14.72 2.43 -0.21
CA ARG A 24 -16.18 2.63 -0.22
C ARG A 24 -16.64 3.99 0.32
N ARG A 25 -15.88 4.60 1.23
CA ARG A 25 -16.21 5.89 1.86
C ARG A 25 -15.62 7.08 1.12
N VAL A 26 -14.55 6.86 0.35
CA VAL A 26 -13.66 7.92 -0.13
C VAL A 26 -13.75 8.09 -1.64
N GLU A 27 -14.06 7.02 -2.37
CA GLU A 27 -14.11 6.99 -3.83
C GLU A 27 -14.92 8.16 -4.43
N GLY A 28 -16.12 8.44 -3.91
CA GLY A 28 -16.94 9.55 -4.40
C GLY A 28 -16.30 10.93 -4.20
N LYS A 29 -15.50 11.11 -3.14
CA LYS A 29 -14.77 12.36 -2.89
C LYS A 29 -13.50 12.46 -3.72
N LEU A 30 -12.80 11.32 -3.92
CA LEU A 30 -11.61 11.26 -4.77
C LEU A 30 -11.96 11.51 -6.23
N MET A 31 -13.00 10.88 -6.77
CA MET A 31 -13.42 11.09 -8.15
C MET A 31 -13.90 12.52 -8.44
N ALA A 32 -14.38 13.24 -7.42
CA ALA A 32 -14.72 14.67 -7.55
C ALA A 32 -13.47 15.57 -7.56
N THR A 33 -12.36 15.11 -6.97
CA THR A 33 -11.10 15.86 -6.86
C THR A 33 -10.13 15.53 -8.00
N VAL A 34 -10.08 14.25 -8.39
CA VAL A 34 -9.27 13.71 -9.48
C VAL A 34 -10.20 13.60 -10.67
N GLU A 35 -10.29 14.67 -11.47
CA GLU A 35 -11.10 14.87 -12.68
C GLU A 35 -11.50 13.57 -13.43
N LYS A 36 -12.48 12.79 -12.95
CA LYS A 36 -13.01 11.48 -13.47
C LYS A 36 -12.24 10.75 -14.60
N LYS A 37 -10.91 10.70 -14.55
CA LYS A 37 -10.09 10.28 -15.69
C LYS A 37 -9.62 8.89 -15.41
N GLU A 38 -10.33 7.93 -15.97
CA GLU A 38 -9.92 6.54 -15.95
C GLU A 38 -8.73 6.33 -16.89
N PHE A 39 -7.82 5.43 -16.51
CA PHE A 39 -6.73 5.01 -17.38
C PHE A 39 -7.26 4.28 -18.60
N LYS A 40 -6.74 4.63 -19.77
CA LYS A 40 -6.90 3.84 -20.99
C LYS A 40 -5.81 2.77 -21.03
N ALA A 41 -6.00 1.73 -21.86
CA ALA A 41 -5.00 0.68 -22.03
C ALA A 41 -3.60 1.23 -22.37
N ARG A 42 -3.52 2.28 -23.20
CA ARG A 42 -2.27 2.98 -23.52
C ARG A 42 -1.57 3.54 -22.27
N ASP A 43 -2.33 4.14 -21.36
CA ASP A 43 -1.78 4.79 -20.17
C ASP A 43 -1.17 3.75 -19.22
N ILE A 44 -1.74 2.53 -19.18
CA ILE A 44 -1.21 1.40 -18.40
C ILE A 44 0.08 0.86 -19.00
N VAL A 45 0.11 0.69 -20.33
CA VAL A 45 1.32 0.22 -21.02
C VAL A 45 2.45 1.22 -20.80
N LEU A 46 2.15 2.52 -20.91
CA LEU A 46 3.11 3.57 -20.58
C LEU A 46 3.54 3.50 -19.12
N LEU A 47 2.60 3.36 -18.17
CA LEU A 47 2.91 3.21 -16.75
C LEU A 47 3.84 2.03 -16.48
N ALA A 48 3.55 0.85 -17.06
CA ALA A 48 4.37 -0.35 -16.93
C ALA A 48 5.77 -0.13 -17.52
N ALA A 49 5.86 0.50 -18.70
CA ALA A 49 7.14 0.85 -19.31
C ALA A 49 7.94 1.83 -18.43
N PHE A 50 7.30 2.84 -17.85
CA PHE A 50 7.94 3.77 -16.91
C PHE A 50 8.46 3.07 -15.66
N ILE A 51 7.71 2.12 -15.10
CA ILE A 51 8.17 1.32 -13.95
C ILE A 51 9.46 0.57 -14.30
N VAL A 52 9.52 -0.09 -15.46
CA VAL A 52 10.72 -0.81 -15.93
C VAL A 52 11.89 0.15 -16.12
N ILE A 53 11.67 1.28 -16.81
CA ILE A 53 12.71 2.30 -17.05
C ILE A 53 13.25 2.83 -15.73
N MET A 54 12.37 3.19 -14.80
CA MET A 54 12.77 3.72 -13.49
C MET A 54 13.55 2.71 -12.67
N ILE A 55 13.08 1.46 -12.56
CA ILE A 55 13.79 0.41 -11.81
C ILE A 55 15.16 0.12 -12.44
N THR A 56 15.23 0.06 -13.77
CA THR A 56 16.49 -0.16 -14.50
C THR A 56 17.45 1.00 -14.29
N ALA A 57 16.97 2.25 -14.38
CA ALA A 57 17.79 3.44 -14.15
C ALA A 57 18.33 3.47 -12.72
N ILE A 58 17.48 3.23 -11.71
CA ILE A 58 17.88 3.17 -10.31
C ILE A 58 18.93 2.07 -10.11
N SER A 59 18.66 0.84 -10.58
CA SER A 59 19.58 -0.28 -10.44
C SER A 59 20.92 -0.02 -11.14
N TYR A 60 20.90 0.59 -12.33
CA TYR A 60 22.12 0.94 -13.05
C TYR A 60 22.93 1.99 -12.28
N THR A 61 22.29 3.07 -11.86
CA THR A 61 22.98 4.12 -11.10
C THR A 61 23.54 3.64 -9.77
N ALA A 62 22.85 2.72 -9.08
CA ALA A 62 23.34 2.11 -7.84
C ALA A 62 24.64 1.31 -8.04
N ILE A 63 24.83 0.72 -9.22
CA ILE A 63 26.05 -0.04 -9.56
C ILE A 63 27.19 0.91 -9.96
N PHE A 64 26.92 1.93 -10.77
CA PHE A 64 27.97 2.77 -11.38
C PHE A 64 28.33 4.01 -10.56
N ASN A 65 27.44 4.52 -9.71
CA ASN A 65 27.69 5.72 -8.90
C ASN A 65 26.96 5.64 -7.54
N PRO A 66 27.36 4.71 -6.66
CA PRO A 66 26.77 4.59 -5.33
C PRO A 66 27.02 5.86 -4.51
N GLY A 67 26.00 6.36 -3.82
CA GLY A 67 26.06 7.60 -3.03
C GLY A 67 25.94 8.89 -3.87
N GLY A 68 25.72 8.79 -5.18
CA GLY A 68 25.70 9.93 -6.09
C GLY A 68 24.41 10.78 -6.04
N ILE A 69 24.34 11.78 -6.92
CA ILE A 69 23.21 12.72 -7.06
C ILE A 69 21.86 11.99 -7.19
N THR A 70 21.84 10.82 -7.83
CA THR A 70 20.63 10.03 -8.05
C THR A 70 19.92 9.64 -6.76
N GLU A 71 20.66 9.35 -5.70
CA GLU A 71 20.08 8.98 -4.40
C GLU A 71 19.34 10.14 -3.77
N SER A 72 19.96 11.32 -3.75
CA SER A 72 19.35 12.57 -3.27
C SER A 72 18.12 12.93 -4.10
N VAL A 73 18.18 12.77 -5.43
CA VAL A 73 17.04 13.01 -6.31
C VAL A 73 15.90 12.04 -6.01
N LEU A 74 16.21 10.76 -5.81
CA LEU A 74 15.23 9.72 -5.50
C LEU A 74 14.56 9.97 -4.13
N LEU A 75 15.36 10.33 -3.13
CA LEU A 75 14.91 10.70 -1.80
C LEU A 75 13.96 11.90 -1.86
N VAL A 76 14.36 12.99 -2.53
CA VAL A 76 13.52 14.20 -2.69
C VAL A 76 12.24 13.90 -3.45
N LEU A 77 12.31 13.15 -4.56
CA LEU A 77 11.16 12.77 -5.36
C LEU A 77 10.18 11.93 -4.54
N PHE A 78 10.67 10.95 -3.80
CA PHE A 78 9.85 10.09 -2.95
C PHE A 78 9.20 10.88 -1.81
N LEU A 79 9.99 11.68 -1.08
CA LEU A 79 9.50 12.55 0.01
C LEU A 79 8.43 13.52 -0.50
N SER A 80 8.67 14.15 -1.65
CA SER A 80 7.71 15.07 -2.27
C SER A 80 6.43 14.35 -2.67
N SER A 81 6.53 13.18 -3.31
CA SER A 81 5.38 12.36 -3.70
C SER A 81 4.56 11.90 -2.49
N TYR A 82 5.21 11.35 -1.47
CA TYR A 82 4.55 10.90 -0.26
C TYR A 82 3.89 12.07 0.47
N THR A 83 4.62 13.16 0.74
CA THR A 83 4.04 14.33 1.44
C THR A 83 2.85 14.92 0.70
N MET A 84 2.90 14.97 -0.64
CA MET A 84 1.77 15.40 -1.45
C MET A 84 0.58 14.43 -1.37
N LEU A 85 0.83 13.12 -1.32
CA LEU A 85 -0.20 12.10 -1.13
C LEU A 85 -0.87 12.25 0.25
N LEU A 86 -0.09 12.33 1.32
CA LEU A 86 -0.57 12.58 2.69
C LEU A 86 -1.40 13.86 2.74
N PHE A 87 -0.88 14.96 2.18
CA PHE A 87 -1.58 16.23 2.14
C PHE A 87 -2.90 16.11 1.39
N THR A 88 -2.90 15.52 0.19
CA THR A 88 -4.11 15.37 -0.65
C THR A 88 -5.19 14.59 0.08
N PHE A 89 -4.86 13.42 0.65
CA PHE A 89 -5.83 12.64 1.40
C PHE A 89 -6.31 13.38 2.65
N SER A 90 -5.41 13.96 3.42
CA SER A 90 -5.76 14.73 4.62
C SER A 90 -6.64 15.93 4.28
N TYR A 91 -6.43 16.55 3.11
CA TYR A 91 -7.24 17.63 2.60
C TYR A 91 -8.64 17.16 2.20
N VAL A 92 -8.74 16.06 1.46
CA VAL A 92 -10.03 15.42 1.11
C VAL A 92 -10.81 15.00 2.37
N PHE A 93 -10.10 14.54 3.41
CA PHE A 93 -10.67 14.19 4.71
C PHE A 93 -10.88 15.38 5.65
N SER A 94 -10.33 16.56 5.34
CA SER A 94 -10.43 17.73 6.22
C SER A 94 -11.87 18.25 6.37
N ASN A 95 -12.74 17.92 5.39
CA ASN A 95 -14.17 18.24 5.42
C ASN A 95 -14.95 17.26 6.34
N THR A 96 -14.57 17.23 7.61
CA THR A 96 -15.22 16.45 8.68
C THR A 96 -15.92 17.37 9.68
N SER A 97 -16.74 16.77 10.55
CA SER A 97 -17.35 17.51 11.65
C SER A 97 -16.26 18.14 12.53
N ARG A 98 -16.59 19.29 13.14
CA ARG A 98 -15.70 20.05 14.01
C ARG A 98 -15.04 19.18 15.09
N LYS A 99 -15.84 18.35 15.78
CA LYS A 99 -15.37 17.44 16.83
C LYS A 99 -14.31 16.46 16.29
N ARG A 100 -14.54 15.88 15.11
CA ARG A 100 -13.58 14.93 14.49
C ARG A 100 -12.28 15.63 14.09
N ALA A 101 -12.37 16.80 13.47
CA ALA A 101 -11.20 17.58 13.09
C ALA A 101 -10.36 18.00 14.32
N GLN A 102 -11.01 18.35 15.43
CA GLN A 102 -10.34 18.63 16.70
C GLN A 102 -9.64 17.39 17.27
N VAL A 103 -10.32 16.23 17.26
CA VAL A 103 -9.73 14.97 17.73
C VAL A 103 -8.52 14.59 16.87
N ILE A 104 -8.61 14.72 15.54
CA ILE A 104 -7.48 14.47 14.63
C ILE A 104 -6.31 15.39 14.96
N SER A 105 -6.57 16.70 15.07
CA SER A 105 -5.54 17.70 15.38
C SER A 105 -4.92 17.48 16.76
N ALA A 106 -5.73 17.20 17.78
CA ALA A 106 -5.24 16.87 19.11
C ALA A 106 -4.43 15.56 19.11
N GLY A 107 -4.84 14.56 18.34
CA GLY A 107 -4.11 13.31 18.16
C GLY A 107 -2.71 13.52 17.60
N PHE A 108 -2.57 14.34 16.54
CA PHE A 108 -1.25 14.73 16.03
C PHE A 108 -0.43 15.55 17.04
N GLY A 109 -1.10 16.39 17.84
CA GLY A 109 -0.47 17.13 18.93
C GLY A 109 0.09 16.20 20.03
N VAL A 110 -0.69 15.22 20.47
CA VAL A 110 -0.28 14.21 21.46
C VAL A 110 0.85 13.34 20.90
N ALA A 111 0.77 12.89 19.65
CA ALA A 111 1.84 12.13 19.01
C ALA A 111 3.14 12.94 18.96
N SER A 112 3.05 14.22 18.57
CA SER A 112 4.22 15.12 18.53
C SER A 112 4.84 15.30 19.93
N LEU A 113 4.02 15.50 20.97
CA LEU A 113 4.51 15.54 22.35
C LEU A 113 5.19 14.24 22.76
N ALA A 114 4.60 13.08 22.44
CA ALA A 114 5.18 11.79 22.77
C ALA A 114 6.58 11.63 22.17
N PHE A 115 6.78 12.00 20.90
CA PHE A 115 8.10 12.00 20.27
C PHE A 115 9.06 13.05 20.85
N GLY A 116 8.56 14.22 21.21
CA GLY A 116 9.34 15.25 21.91
C GLY A 116 9.86 14.76 23.27
N PHE A 117 9.00 14.15 24.08
CA PHE A 117 9.36 13.57 25.37
C PHE A 117 10.25 12.34 25.24
N ALA A 118 9.99 11.46 24.27
CA ALA A 118 10.88 10.34 23.99
C ALA A 118 12.30 10.82 23.67
N GLY A 119 12.42 11.96 22.95
CA GLY A 119 13.69 12.62 22.69
C GLY A 119 14.46 13.11 23.93
N LEU A 120 13.86 13.15 25.13
CA LEU A 120 14.57 13.47 26.38
C LEU A 120 15.19 12.25 27.05
N THR A 121 14.81 11.04 26.62
CA THR A 121 15.32 9.81 27.23
C THR A 121 16.79 9.59 26.86
N ALA A 122 17.55 9.02 27.80
CA ALA A 122 18.99 8.74 27.64
C ALA A 122 19.40 8.11 26.29
N PRO A 123 18.69 7.12 25.70
CA PRO A 123 19.11 6.53 24.42
C PRO A 123 18.97 7.48 23.22
N LEU A 124 18.22 8.57 23.35
CA LEU A 124 18.03 9.56 22.28
C LEU A 124 18.71 10.89 22.60
N SER A 125 19.20 11.10 23.82
CA SER A 125 19.79 12.36 24.26
C SER A 125 21.21 12.56 23.70
N ASP A 126 21.32 13.39 22.68
CA ASP A 126 22.55 13.74 21.95
C ASP A 126 22.62 15.24 21.58
N ALA A 127 23.53 15.61 20.66
CA ALA A 127 23.71 16.97 20.16
C ALA A 127 22.47 17.56 19.45
N TYR A 128 21.59 16.73 18.89
CA TYR A 128 20.38 17.19 18.19
C TYR A 128 19.15 17.25 19.10
N THR A 129 19.26 16.85 20.38
CA THR A 129 18.17 16.81 21.35
C THR A 129 17.37 18.09 21.42
N THR A 130 18.04 19.23 21.58
CA THR A 130 17.36 20.53 21.73
C THR A 130 16.57 20.89 20.48
N LEU A 131 17.16 20.67 19.29
CA LEU A 131 16.49 20.94 18.01
C LEU A 131 15.30 20.01 17.80
N ARG A 132 15.47 18.71 18.08
CA ARG A 132 14.41 17.69 17.96
C ARG A 132 13.23 18.02 18.86
N ILE A 133 13.49 18.32 20.12
CA ILE A 133 12.47 18.72 21.09
C ILE A 133 11.78 19.99 20.61
N ALA A 134 12.54 21.02 20.21
CA ALA A 134 11.97 22.28 19.73
C ALA A 134 11.00 22.05 18.55
N VAL A 135 11.38 21.23 17.57
CA VAL A 135 10.52 20.92 16.41
C VAL A 135 9.26 20.16 16.81
N PHE A 136 9.37 19.10 17.61
CA PHE A 136 8.20 18.31 18.02
C PHE A 136 7.26 19.08 18.96
N PHE A 137 7.79 19.89 19.88
CA PHE A 137 6.97 20.75 20.73
C PHE A 137 6.34 21.89 19.94
N ALA A 138 7.06 22.51 18.99
CA ALA A 138 6.47 23.51 18.09
C ALA A 138 5.31 22.92 17.28
N LEU A 139 5.49 21.72 16.72
CA LEU A 139 4.44 21.01 15.99
C LEU A 139 3.25 20.69 16.90
N ALA A 140 3.48 20.26 18.15
CA ALA A 140 2.44 20.04 19.13
C ALA A 140 1.65 21.32 19.45
N ILE A 141 2.35 22.43 19.69
CA ILE A 141 1.74 23.74 19.95
C ILE A 141 0.87 24.16 18.76
N CYS A 142 1.37 24.02 17.52
CA CYS A 142 0.59 24.28 16.31
C CYS A 142 -0.66 23.40 16.24
N CYS A 143 -0.55 22.10 16.54
CA CYS A 143 -1.66 21.16 16.53
C CYS A 143 -2.74 21.48 17.58
N PHE A 144 -2.36 21.78 18.82
CA PHE A 144 -3.29 22.19 19.86
C PHE A 144 -3.87 23.59 19.61
N GLY A 145 -3.06 24.52 19.09
CA GLY A 145 -3.49 25.84 18.66
C GLY A 145 -4.56 25.77 17.57
N ILE A 146 -4.39 24.88 16.59
CA ILE A 146 -5.40 24.58 15.56
C ILE A 146 -6.68 24.00 16.19
N ALA A 147 -6.55 23.03 17.10
CA ALA A 147 -7.70 22.43 17.78
C ALA A 147 -8.50 23.46 18.59
N ALA A 148 -7.81 24.35 19.32
CA ALA A 148 -8.37 25.45 20.09
C ALA A 148 -8.98 26.54 19.20
N TYR A 149 -8.30 26.91 18.10
CA TYR A 149 -8.82 27.83 17.10
C TYR A 149 -10.15 27.32 16.52
N MET A 150 -10.24 26.01 16.26
CA MET A 150 -11.48 25.40 15.82
C MET A 150 -12.59 25.51 16.87
N GLN A 151 -12.32 25.62 18.18
CA GLN A 151 -13.33 25.84 19.23
C GLN A 151 -13.92 27.25 19.25
N LYS A 152 -13.22 28.24 18.69
CA LYS A 152 -13.69 29.64 18.70
C LYS A 152 -14.48 30.04 17.45
N LYS A 153 -14.26 29.38 16.30
CA LYS A 153 -14.96 29.75 15.05
C LYS A 153 -16.40 29.23 14.94
N PRO A 154 -17.37 30.05 14.48
CA PRO A 154 -18.72 29.61 14.15
C PRO A 154 -18.72 28.66 12.94
N VAL A 155 -19.69 27.75 12.92
CA VAL A 155 -19.82 26.54 12.05
C VAL A 155 -19.86 26.83 10.54
N VAL A 156 -19.89 28.09 10.12
CA VAL A 156 -20.37 28.53 8.81
C VAL A 156 -19.34 28.34 7.67
N GLN A 157 -18.04 28.21 7.94
CA GLN A 157 -17.04 28.02 6.86
C GLN A 157 -16.70 26.54 6.63
N LYS A 158 -17.43 25.90 5.70
CA LYS A 158 -17.14 24.59 5.09
C LYS A 158 -16.00 24.62 4.04
N LYS A 159 -15.12 25.63 4.04
CA LYS A 159 -13.99 25.69 3.09
C LYS A 159 -12.84 24.81 3.59
N GLY A 160 -12.15 24.14 2.66
CA GLY A 160 -11.13 23.11 2.95
C GLY A 160 -10.07 23.57 3.96
N ARG A 161 -9.85 22.77 5.00
CA ARG A 161 -8.98 23.12 6.13
C ARG A 161 -7.57 22.64 5.84
N TRP A 162 -6.86 23.37 4.98
CA TRP A 162 -5.47 23.06 4.58
C TRP A 162 -4.52 22.93 5.77
N TYR A 163 -4.74 23.71 6.83
CA TYR A 163 -3.93 23.68 8.06
C TYR A 163 -4.08 22.36 8.84
N LEU A 164 -5.22 21.67 8.74
CA LEU A 164 -5.40 20.31 9.26
C LEU A 164 -4.70 19.29 8.35
N ALA A 165 -4.76 19.52 7.04
CA ALA A 165 -4.15 18.65 6.04
C ALA A 165 -2.61 18.68 6.05
N ALA A 166 -2.02 19.77 6.54
CA ALA A 166 -0.57 19.93 6.66
C ALA A 166 0.05 19.17 7.85
N GLN A 167 -0.75 18.76 8.85
CA GLN A 167 -0.21 18.10 10.06
C GLN A 167 0.42 16.72 9.77
N PRO A 168 -0.23 15.81 9.01
CA PRO A 168 0.37 14.51 8.72
C PRO A 168 1.69 14.57 7.94
N PRO A 169 1.82 15.34 6.83
CA PRO A 169 3.10 15.45 6.14
C PRO A 169 4.15 16.18 6.98
N ALA A 170 3.78 17.17 7.79
CA ALA A 170 4.72 17.83 8.69
C ALA A 170 5.29 16.87 9.75
N LEU A 171 4.43 16.04 10.37
CA LEU A 171 4.89 15.02 11.32
C LEU A 171 5.80 14.00 10.64
N PHE A 172 5.42 13.50 9.46
CA PHE A 172 6.23 12.56 8.68
C PHE A 172 7.61 13.14 8.33
N LEU A 173 7.67 14.38 7.84
CA LEU A 173 8.93 15.06 7.52
C LEU A 173 9.82 15.28 8.75
N SER A 174 9.23 15.67 9.88
CA SER A 174 10.01 15.79 11.12
C SER A 174 10.61 14.44 11.52
N LEU A 175 9.81 13.38 11.48
CA LEU A 175 10.28 12.04 11.84
C LEU A 175 11.40 11.56 10.91
N ILE A 176 11.27 11.70 9.59
CA ILE A 176 12.32 11.26 8.66
C ILE A 176 13.59 12.12 8.76
N ILE A 177 13.48 13.43 8.97
CA ILE A 177 14.66 14.30 9.14
C ILE A 177 15.46 13.87 10.36
N PHE A 178 14.81 13.69 11.51
CA PHE A 178 15.53 13.32 12.73
C PHE A 178 16.01 11.88 12.65
N PHE A 179 15.10 10.92 12.46
CA PHE A 179 15.41 9.51 12.64
C PHE A 179 16.12 8.84 11.47
N ASN A 180 15.95 9.34 10.25
CA ASN A 180 16.66 8.83 9.08
C ASN A 180 17.88 9.70 8.75
N ILE A 181 17.67 10.99 8.47
CA ILE A 181 18.73 11.84 7.91
C ILE A 181 19.79 12.20 8.97
N LEU A 182 19.38 12.69 10.15
CA LEU A 182 20.33 13.14 11.18
C LEU A 182 20.95 11.99 11.96
N TYR A 183 20.20 10.91 12.23
CA TYR A 183 20.73 9.71 12.90
C TYR A 183 21.32 8.66 11.95
N GLY A 184 21.32 8.88 10.64
CA GLY A 184 21.75 7.89 9.65
C GLY A 184 20.99 6.56 9.76
N GLY A 185 19.74 6.59 10.25
CA GLY A 185 18.94 5.39 10.52
C GLY A 185 19.41 4.53 11.72
N ALA A 186 20.35 5.00 12.54
CA ALA A 186 20.91 4.23 13.66
C ALA A 186 19.92 3.96 14.81
N VAL A 187 18.77 4.66 14.84
CA VAL A 187 17.76 4.49 15.88
C VAL A 187 16.78 3.39 15.50
N GLU A 188 16.77 2.28 16.24
CA GLU A 188 15.92 1.09 16.03
C GLU A 188 14.40 1.38 16.09
N ILE A 189 13.99 2.54 16.61
CA ILE A 189 12.58 2.97 16.54
C ILE A 189 12.15 3.26 15.09
N TRP A 190 13.08 3.77 14.27
CA TRP A 190 12.82 4.09 12.87
C TRP A 190 12.63 2.82 12.03
N GLN A 191 13.49 1.83 12.23
CA GLN A 191 13.56 0.58 11.49
C GLN A 191 13.48 -0.61 12.45
N PRO A 192 12.51 -1.53 12.31
CA PRO A 192 11.48 -1.61 11.26
C PRO A 192 10.18 -0.84 11.57
N TYR A 193 9.88 -0.59 12.85
CA TYR A 193 8.52 -0.31 13.31
C TYR A 193 7.88 0.95 12.72
N LEU A 194 8.52 2.12 12.84
CA LEU A 194 7.92 3.37 12.39
C LEU A 194 7.87 3.42 10.87
N MET A 195 8.88 2.86 10.20
CA MET A 195 8.92 2.74 8.75
C MET A 195 7.80 1.83 8.22
N ASP A 196 7.48 0.73 8.91
CA ASP A 196 6.36 -0.14 8.55
C ASP A 196 5.00 0.53 8.71
N VAL A 197 4.80 1.32 9.78
CA VAL A 197 3.56 2.09 9.96
C VAL A 197 3.35 3.06 8.79
N PHE A 198 4.41 3.74 8.35
CA PHE A 198 4.36 4.58 7.16
C PHE A 198 4.20 3.74 5.89
N GLY A 199 4.91 2.61 5.75
CA GLY A 199 4.75 1.70 4.62
C GLY A 199 3.31 1.23 4.43
N PHE A 200 2.66 0.75 5.49
CA PHE A 200 1.24 0.39 5.47
C PHE A 200 0.33 1.57 5.16
N THR A 201 0.60 2.73 5.74
CA THR A 201 -0.17 3.96 5.46
C THR A 201 -0.06 4.30 3.97
N PHE A 202 1.16 4.31 3.42
CA PHE A 202 1.41 4.57 2.02
C PHE A 202 0.70 3.57 1.11
N ALA A 203 0.82 2.26 1.40
CA ALA A 203 0.12 1.21 0.66
C ALA A 203 -1.39 1.46 0.63
N VAL A 204 -2.01 1.75 1.78
CA VAL A 204 -3.45 2.06 1.83
C VAL A 204 -3.78 3.28 0.98
N LEU A 205 -3.03 4.38 1.12
CA LEU A 205 -3.30 5.62 0.38
C LEU A 205 -3.14 5.44 -1.13
N ILE A 206 -2.09 4.75 -1.58
CA ILE A 206 -1.86 4.54 -3.01
C ILE A 206 -2.90 3.59 -3.62
N ILE A 207 -3.36 2.57 -2.89
CA ILE A 207 -4.49 1.71 -3.31
C ILE A 207 -5.73 2.57 -3.48
N LEU A 208 -6.07 3.41 -2.50
CA LEU A 208 -7.23 4.29 -2.58
C LEU A 208 -7.16 5.25 -3.77
N TYR A 209 -5.97 5.82 -4.01
CA TYR A 209 -5.76 6.78 -5.09
C TYR A 209 -5.89 6.10 -6.46
N LEU A 210 -5.07 5.08 -6.72
CA LEU A 210 -4.98 4.44 -8.02
C LEU A 210 -6.21 3.57 -8.33
N SER A 211 -6.82 2.89 -7.35
CA SER A 211 -8.01 2.07 -7.61
C SER A 211 -9.22 2.86 -8.14
N SER A 212 -9.22 4.19 -7.98
CA SER A 212 -10.24 5.07 -8.59
C SER A 212 -9.98 5.36 -10.07
N LEU A 213 -8.73 5.26 -10.53
CA LEU A 213 -8.30 5.50 -11.92
C LEU A 213 -8.43 4.24 -12.79
N PHE A 214 -8.41 3.08 -12.16
CA PHE A 214 -8.48 1.80 -12.83
C PHE A 214 -9.94 1.35 -13.06
N ASN A 215 -10.15 0.63 -14.16
CA ASN A 215 -11.40 -0.09 -14.46
C ASN A 215 -11.10 -1.59 -14.62
N TRP A 216 -12.14 -2.41 -14.65
CA TRP A 216 -11.98 -3.87 -14.65
C TRP A 216 -11.11 -4.40 -15.81
N LYS A 217 -11.21 -3.80 -17.01
CA LYS A 217 -10.43 -4.22 -18.18
C LYS A 217 -8.97 -3.81 -18.03
N THR A 218 -8.74 -2.59 -17.59
CA THR A 218 -7.40 -2.00 -17.45
C THR A 218 -6.63 -2.70 -16.33
N VAL A 219 -7.31 -3.10 -15.26
CA VAL A 219 -6.72 -3.88 -14.15
C VAL A 219 -6.23 -5.24 -14.61
N GLY A 220 -7.00 -5.94 -15.46
CA GLY A 220 -6.57 -7.21 -16.01
C GLY A 220 -5.30 -7.08 -16.87
N ILE A 221 -5.24 -6.04 -17.72
CA ILE A 221 -4.05 -5.75 -18.53
C ILE A 221 -2.86 -5.40 -17.63
N PHE A 222 -3.07 -4.52 -16.65
CA PHE A 222 -2.04 -4.12 -15.71
C PHE A 222 -1.49 -5.31 -14.92
N ALA A 223 -2.36 -6.21 -14.46
CA ALA A 223 -1.96 -7.40 -13.73
C ALA A 223 -1.10 -8.35 -14.56
N ALA A 224 -1.53 -8.63 -15.80
CA ALA A 224 -0.74 -9.46 -16.69
C ALA A 224 0.64 -8.84 -16.99
N LEU A 225 0.68 -7.55 -17.33
CA LEU A 225 1.93 -6.85 -17.64
C LEU A 225 2.86 -6.78 -16.42
N LEU A 226 2.33 -6.37 -15.27
CA LEU A 226 3.14 -6.18 -14.07
C LEU A 226 3.72 -7.52 -13.59
N THR A 227 2.95 -8.61 -13.64
CA THR A 227 3.48 -9.93 -13.24
C THR A 227 4.55 -10.46 -14.19
N VAL A 228 4.39 -10.27 -15.49
CA VAL A 228 5.47 -10.62 -16.44
C VAL A 228 6.72 -9.79 -16.17
N ILE A 229 6.56 -8.48 -15.97
CA ILE A 229 7.67 -7.58 -15.65
C ILE A 229 8.34 -7.98 -14.33
N ASP A 230 7.57 -8.28 -13.29
CA ASP A 230 8.07 -8.66 -11.97
C ASP A 230 8.88 -9.97 -12.03
N ILE A 231 8.38 -10.98 -12.75
CA ILE A 231 9.14 -12.22 -13.03
C ILE A 231 10.47 -11.90 -13.71
N ILE A 232 10.46 -11.05 -14.75
CA ILE A 232 11.68 -10.68 -15.47
C ILE A 232 12.64 -9.88 -14.57
N LEU A 233 12.17 -8.90 -13.81
CA LEU A 233 13.02 -8.01 -13.01
C LEU A 233 13.56 -8.67 -11.72
N VAL A 234 12.83 -9.64 -11.18
CA VAL A 234 13.22 -10.37 -9.96
C VAL A 234 14.00 -11.64 -10.30
N ILE A 235 13.46 -12.53 -11.14
CA ILE A 235 14.05 -13.83 -11.49
C ILE A 235 14.96 -13.73 -12.72
N GLY A 236 14.64 -12.91 -13.72
CA GLY A 236 15.50 -12.71 -14.88
C GLY A 236 16.77 -11.92 -14.55
N THR A 237 16.61 -10.63 -14.26
CA THR A 237 17.73 -9.67 -14.14
C THR A 237 18.21 -9.41 -12.72
N GLY A 238 17.34 -9.54 -11.72
CA GLY A 238 17.66 -9.26 -10.31
C GLY A 238 17.74 -7.76 -9.97
N THR A 239 17.44 -6.89 -10.94
CA THR A 239 17.50 -5.43 -10.77
C THR A 239 16.55 -4.91 -9.72
N MET A 240 15.44 -5.62 -9.47
CA MET A 240 14.50 -5.25 -8.41
C MET A 240 15.10 -5.39 -7.02
N VAL A 241 15.94 -6.40 -6.77
CA VAL A 241 16.62 -6.60 -5.48
C VAL A 241 17.63 -5.48 -5.24
N THR A 242 18.40 -5.11 -6.26
CA THR A 242 19.35 -3.98 -6.20
C THR A 242 18.62 -2.66 -5.94
N ALA A 243 17.54 -2.39 -6.66
CA ALA A 243 16.73 -1.19 -6.44
C ALA A 243 16.11 -1.18 -5.03
N ALA A 244 15.61 -2.32 -4.53
CA ALA A 244 15.04 -2.43 -3.19
C ALA A 244 16.08 -2.10 -2.11
N LYS A 245 17.30 -2.67 -2.21
CA LYS A 245 18.42 -2.37 -1.30
C LYS A 245 18.76 -0.87 -1.30
N GLN A 246 18.74 -0.25 -2.48
CA GLN A 246 18.97 1.18 -2.63
C GLN A 246 17.92 2.01 -1.87
N PHE A 247 16.64 1.73 -2.08
CA PHE A 247 15.57 2.46 -1.40
C PHE A 247 15.59 2.26 0.12
N THR A 248 15.86 1.04 0.59
CA THR A 248 15.98 0.78 2.04
C THR A 248 17.23 1.39 2.65
N GLY A 249 18.33 1.48 1.90
CA GLY A 249 19.55 2.18 2.31
C GLY A 249 19.30 3.67 2.52
N LEU A 250 18.37 4.26 1.76
CA LEU A 250 17.89 5.63 1.98
C LEU A 250 16.85 5.74 3.10
N GLY A 251 16.55 4.65 3.80
CA GLY A 251 15.54 4.53 4.86
C GLY A 251 14.14 4.98 4.40
N LEU A 252 13.82 4.76 3.13
CA LEU A 252 12.51 5.07 2.57
C LEU A 252 11.51 3.95 2.90
N PRO A 253 10.27 4.30 3.30
CA PRO A 253 9.21 3.32 3.55
C PRO A 253 8.69 2.76 2.21
N VAL A 254 9.44 1.85 1.60
CA VAL A 254 9.10 1.15 0.35
C VAL A 254 8.93 -0.37 0.52
N LEU A 255 9.35 -0.89 1.67
CA LEU A 255 9.18 -2.27 2.11
C LEU A 255 8.58 -2.24 3.51
N VAL A 256 7.87 -3.31 3.85
CA VAL A 256 7.40 -3.58 5.21
C VAL A 256 8.12 -4.82 5.74
N TYR A 257 8.67 -4.75 6.94
CA TYR A 257 9.45 -5.82 7.57
C TYR A 257 8.78 -6.36 8.83
N LEU A 258 8.11 -7.51 8.72
CA LEU A 258 7.50 -8.14 9.90
C LEU A 258 8.36 -9.29 10.43
N PRO A 259 8.35 -9.51 11.76
CA PRO A 259 8.93 -10.71 12.33
C PRO A 259 8.13 -11.92 11.88
N ASN A 260 8.82 -13.01 11.54
CA ASN A 260 8.14 -14.25 11.16
C ASN A 260 7.27 -14.76 12.31
N PHE A 261 6.10 -15.30 11.99
CA PHE A 261 5.26 -15.99 12.95
C PHE A 261 4.95 -17.42 12.46
N PRO A 262 5.42 -18.47 13.17
CA PRO A 262 6.15 -18.46 14.45
C PRO A 262 7.57 -17.87 14.36
N LEU A 263 8.06 -17.35 15.50
CA LEU A 263 9.37 -16.68 15.57
C LEU A 263 10.50 -17.65 15.23
N ILE A 264 11.28 -17.30 14.21
CA ILE A 264 12.51 -17.98 13.84
C ILE A 264 13.67 -17.07 14.19
N TYR A 265 14.72 -17.67 14.76
CA TYR A 265 15.95 -17.00 15.11
C TYR A 265 17.04 -17.40 14.12
N ASN A 266 17.86 -16.43 13.71
CA ASN A 266 19.06 -16.71 12.92
C ASN A 266 20.15 -17.37 13.80
N MET A 267 21.29 -17.73 13.20
CA MET A 267 22.41 -18.36 13.93
C MET A 267 23.00 -17.47 15.04
N GLU A 268 22.73 -16.17 15.01
CA GLU A 268 23.17 -15.16 15.99
C GLU A 268 22.12 -14.94 17.10
N GLY A 269 21.00 -15.67 17.09
CA GLY A 269 19.93 -15.54 18.07
C GLY A 269 19.01 -14.32 17.84
N LEU A 270 19.12 -13.63 16.71
CA LEU A 270 18.27 -12.50 16.33
C LEU A 270 16.99 -12.98 15.62
N ILE A 271 15.89 -12.26 15.84
CA ILE A 271 14.61 -12.53 15.19
C ILE A 271 14.75 -12.30 13.68
N GLN A 272 14.32 -13.28 12.89
CA GLN A 272 14.31 -13.16 11.44
C GLN A 272 13.09 -12.34 10.98
N TYR A 273 13.36 -11.29 10.21
CA TYR A 273 12.34 -10.46 9.57
C TYR A 273 12.17 -10.84 8.10
N ARG A 274 10.94 -10.71 7.59
CA ARG A 274 10.63 -10.83 6.17
C ARG A 274 10.10 -9.51 5.64
N GLY A 275 10.62 -9.12 4.47
CA GLY A 275 10.26 -7.91 3.77
C GLY A 275 9.28 -8.18 2.63
N LEU A 276 8.23 -7.37 2.49
CA LEU A 276 7.40 -7.33 1.28
C LEU A 276 7.34 -5.92 0.72
N GLY A 277 7.38 -5.82 -0.61
CA GLY A 277 7.31 -4.56 -1.31
C GLY A 277 5.95 -3.91 -1.20
N LEU A 278 5.91 -2.58 -1.04
CA LEU A 278 4.66 -1.83 -1.11
C LEU A 278 3.95 -2.00 -2.45
N GLY A 279 4.70 -2.30 -3.52
CA GLY A 279 4.16 -2.67 -4.83
C GLY A 279 3.22 -3.87 -4.78
N ASP A 280 3.52 -4.88 -3.96
CA ASP A 280 2.71 -6.10 -3.85
C ASP A 280 1.41 -5.85 -3.09
N PHE A 281 1.47 -5.07 -1.99
CA PHE A 281 0.27 -4.60 -1.27
C PHE A 281 -0.64 -3.79 -2.19
N PHE A 282 -0.03 -2.85 -2.92
CA PHE A 282 -0.70 -2.01 -3.90
C PHE A 282 -1.41 -2.86 -4.97
N PHE A 283 -0.69 -3.84 -5.53
CA PHE A 283 -1.17 -4.72 -6.57
C PHE A 283 -2.37 -5.54 -6.11
N ALA A 284 -2.25 -6.24 -4.97
CA ALA A 284 -3.35 -7.00 -4.38
C ALA A 284 -4.56 -6.10 -4.03
N GLY A 285 -4.30 -4.89 -3.54
CA GLY A 285 -5.34 -3.92 -3.18
C GLY A 285 -6.16 -3.47 -4.37
N ILE A 286 -5.53 -3.15 -5.51
CA ILE A 286 -6.24 -2.80 -6.74
C ILE A 286 -7.10 -3.97 -7.22
N LEU A 287 -6.52 -5.18 -7.29
CA LEU A 287 -7.24 -6.37 -7.72
C LEU A 287 -8.50 -6.58 -6.86
N LEU A 288 -8.36 -6.43 -5.53
CA LEU A 288 -9.46 -6.59 -4.60
C LEU A 288 -10.57 -5.55 -4.81
N VAL A 289 -10.21 -4.26 -4.86
CA VAL A 289 -11.18 -3.16 -5.06
C VAL A 289 -11.95 -3.35 -6.37
N GLN A 290 -11.27 -3.79 -7.41
CA GLN A 290 -11.85 -3.95 -8.75
C GLN A 290 -12.72 -5.21 -8.83
N THR A 291 -12.32 -6.28 -8.14
CA THR A 291 -13.13 -7.48 -7.94
C THR A 291 -14.40 -7.14 -7.17
N TYR A 292 -14.31 -6.29 -6.15
CA TYR A 292 -15.48 -5.80 -5.41
C TYR A 292 -16.43 -5.02 -6.31
N LYS A 293 -15.92 -4.09 -7.12
CA LYS A 293 -16.74 -3.33 -8.08
C LYS A 293 -17.43 -4.23 -9.11
N LYS A 294 -16.74 -5.27 -9.60
CA LYS A 294 -17.24 -6.13 -10.68
C LYS A 294 -18.16 -7.26 -10.22
N PHE A 295 -17.81 -7.94 -9.12
CA PHE A 295 -18.48 -9.17 -8.65
C PHE A 295 -19.13 -9.04 -7.28
N GLY A 296 -18.92 -7.92 -6.58
CA GLY A 296 -19.51 -7.63 -5.28
C GLY A 296 -18.71 -8.17 -4.10
N LYS A 297 -19.29 -7.99 -2.90
CA LYS A 297 -18.61 -8.20 -1.60
C LYS A 297 -18.13 -9.62 -1.37
N LYS A 298 -18.97 -10.62 -1.67
CA LYS A 298 -18.66 -12.03 -1.36
C LYS A 298 -17.44 -12.51 -2.15
N THR A 299 -17.42 -12.25 -3.45
CA THR A 299 -16.30 -12.61 -4.34
C THR A 299 -15.03 -11.84 -3.99
N ALA A 300 -15.13 -10.56 -3.64
CA ALA A 300 -13.98 -9.79 -3.18
C ALA A 300 -13.36 -10.39 -1.91
N LEU A 301 -14.19 -10.74 -0.91
CA LEU A 301 -13.69 -11.35 0.32
C LEU A 301 -13.05 -12.72 0.06
N ALA A 302 -13.65 -13.54 -0.80
CA ALA A 302 -13.05 -14.79 -1.25
C ALA A 302 -11.71 -14.58 -1.95
N ALA A 303 -11.60 -13.55 -2.81
CA ALA A 303 -10.37 -13.21 -3.50
C ALA A 303 -9.29 -12.70 -2.52
N ALA A 304 -9.63 -11.86 -1.55
CA ALA A 304 -8.71 -11.42 -0.51
C ALA A 304 -8.14 -12.60 0.29
N SER A 305 -9.01 -13.51 0.72
CA SER A 305 -8.59 -14.72 1.44
C SER A 305 -7.75 -15.64 0.55
N ALA A 306 -8.13 -15.85 -0.72
CA ALA A 306 -7.38 -16.69 -1.63
C ALA A 306 -5.99 -16.11 -1.97
N MET A 307 -5.88 -14.80 -2.17
CA MET A 307 -4.58 -14.13 -2.35
C MET A 307 -3.68 -14.30 -1.12
N ALA A 308 -4.21 -14.08 0.08
CA ALA A 308 -3.45 -14.26 1.32
C ALA A 308 -3.02 -15.72 1.55
N VAL A 309 -3.92 -16.68 1.31
CA VAL A 309 -3.61 -18.12 1.41
C VAL A 309 -2.56 -18.53 0.38
N ALA A 310 -2.72 -18.12 -0.89
CA ALA A 310 -1.73 -18.40 -1.92
C ALA A 310 -0.37 -17.80 -1.56
N PHE A 311 -0.35 -16.55 -1.09
CA PHE A 311 0.88 -15.90 -0.63
C PHE A 311 1.56 -16.68 0.49
N GLY A 312 0.82 -17.08 1.54
CA GLY A 312 1.36 -17.88 2.65
C GLY A 312 1.85 -19.27 2.23
N ILE A 313 1.18 -19.92 1.27
CA ILE A 313 1.65 -21.20 0.71
C ILE A 313 2.98 -20.98 -0.01
N TRP A 314 3.06 -20.01 -0.93
CA TRP A 314 4.30 -19.72 -1.64
C TRP A 314 5.44 -19.36 -0.67
N GLU A 315 5.16 -18.58 0.37
CA GLU A 315 6.16 -18.24 1.40
C GLU A 315 6.63 -19.44 2.21
N ALA A 316 5.76 -20.42 2.48
CA ALA A 316 6.12 -21.62 3.22
C ALA A 316 7.07 -22.51 2.43
N TYR A 317 6.91 -22.57 1.11
CA TYR A 317 7.71 -23.38 0.19
C TYR A 317 8.80 -22.57 -0.53
N LEU A 318 9.00 -21.31 -0.15
CA LEU A 318 9.84 -20.39 -0.92
C LEU A 318 11.29 -20.89 -1.05
N SER A 319 11.89 -21.38 0.03
CA SER A 319 13.26 -21.92 0.00
C SER A 319 13.42 -23.09 -0.95
N GLU A 320 12.43 -23.98 -1.01
CA GLU A 320 12.42 -25.18 -1.86
C GLU A 320 12.21 -24.80 -3.32
N VAL A 321 11.33 -23.81 -3.59
CA VAL A 321 11.14 -23.23 -4.92
C VAL A 321 12.41 -22.53 -5.42
N LEU A 322 13.07 -21.73 -4.58
CA LEU A 322 14.30 -21.03 -4.96
C LEU A 322 15.43 -22.01 -5.23
N ALA A 323 15.62 -23.02 -4.39
CA ALA A 323 16.63 -24.07 -4.58
C ALA A 323 16.43 -24.84 -5.91
N ALA A 324 15.19 -25.00 -6.37
CA ALA A 324 14.90 -25.61 -7.66
C ALA A 324 15.14 -24.66 -8.85
N LEU A 325 14.98 -23.34 -8.67
CA LEU A 325 15.10 -22.34 -9.73
C LEU A 325 16.54 -21.85 -9.94
N GLU A 326 17.32 -21.68 -8.88
CA GLU A 326 18.71 -21.22 -8.95
C GLU A 326 19.60 -21.96 -9.98
N PRO A 327 19.60 -23.30 -10.07
CA PRO A 327 20.40 -24.00 -11.08
C PRO A 327 19.91 -23.77 -12.52
N ILE A 328 18.63 -23.46 -12.70
CA ILE A 328 18.02 -23.20 -14.02
C ILE A 328 18.36 -21.77 -14.48
N VAL A 329 18.32 -20.81 -13.55
CA VAL A 329 18.58 -19.39 -13.85
C VAL A 329 20.08 -19.10 -13.88
N GLY A 330 20.90 -19.90 -13.20
CA GLY A 330 22.36 -19.75 -13.17
C GLY A 330 22.85 -18.59 -12.29
N ARG A 331 22.03 -18.13 -11.34
CA ARG A 331 22.39 -17.08 -10.37
C ARG A 331 21.59 -17.22 -9.08
N GLU A 332 22.10 -16.65 -7.99
CA GLU A 332 21.37 -16.56 -6.72
C GLU A 332 20.16 -15.64 -6.85
N ILE A 333 19.01 -16.10 -6.34
CA ILE A 333 17.75 -15.39 -6.42
C ILE A 333 17.47 -14.74 -5.06
N GLY A 334 17.81 -13.45 -4.93
CA GLY A 334 17.66 -12.70 -3.68
C GLY A 334 16.22 -12.29 -3.28
N GLY A 335 15.20 -12.74 -4.02
CA GLY A 335 13.80 -12.43 -3.78
C GLY A 335 12.88 -13.11 -4.80
N PHE A 336 11.57 -13.14 -4.55
CA PHE A 336 10.60 -13.82 -5.42
C PHE A 336 9.50 -12.86 -5.89
N PRO A 337 8.95 -13.02 -7.12
CA PRO A 337 7.92 -12.14 -7.65
C PRO A 337 6.64 -12.21 -6.80
N GLY A 338 6.40 -11.19 -5.97
CA GLY A 338 5.24 -11.15 -5.09
C GLY A 338 3.92 -11.10 -5.87
N THR A 339 3.92 -10.46 -7.03
CA THR A 339 2.75 -10.37 -7.90
C THR A 339 2.30 -11.74 -8.42
N LEU A 340 3.24 -12.67 -8.66
CA LEU A 340 2.92 -14.04 -9.08
C LEU A 340 2.17 -14.79 -7.97
N MET A 341 2.67 -14.68 -6.73
CA MET A 341 2.05 -15.30 -5.55
C MET A 341 0.61 -14.80 -5.37
N ILE A 342 0.38 -13.50 -5.56
CA ILE A 342 -0.93 -12.85 -5.48
C ILE A 342 -1.85 -13.32 -6.63
N ILE A 343 -1.37 -13.33 -7.88
CA ILE A 343 -2.15 -13.75 -9.05
C ILE A 343 -2.63 -15.20 -8.91
N CYS A 344 -1.78 -16.09 -8.39
CA CYS A 344 -2.15 -17.49 -8.16
C CYS A 344 -3.37 -17.64 -7.26
N GLY A 345 -3.57 -16.77 -6.27
CA GLY A 345 -4.76 -16.75 -5.44
C GLY A 345 -5.96 -16.04 -6.09
N TRP A 346 -5.72 -14.96 -6.82
CA TRP A 346 -6.77 -14.13 -7.40
C TRP A 346 -7.46 -14.75 -8.62
N VAL A 347 -6.69 -15.28 -9.58
CA VAL A 347 -7.20 -15.78 -10.87
C VAL A 347 -8.25 -16.90 -10.70
N PRO A 348 -8.03 -17.94 -9.86
CA PRO A 348 -9.02 -19.00 -9.68
C PRO A 348 -10.37 -18.48 -9.19
N VAL A 349 -10.37 -17.54 -8.24
CA VAL A 349 -11.60 -16.95 -7.69
C VAL A 349 -12.36 -16.18 -8.76
N VAL A 350 -11.65 -15.38 -9.56
CA VAL A 350 -12.26 -14.60 -10.65
C VAL A 350 -12.78 -15.52 -11.75
N ALA A 351 -12.05 -16.58 -12.11
CA ALA A 351 -12.48 -17.55 -13.10
C ALA A 351 -13.78 -18.25 -12.66
N VAL A 352 -13.86 -18.72 -11.42
CA VAL A 352 -15.07 -19.33 -10.86
C VAL A 352 -16.23 -18.32 -10.82
N ALA A 353 -15.98 -17.09 -10.36
CA ALA A 353 -17.01 -16.05 -10.32
C ALA A 353 -17.57 -15.72 -11.72
N TRP A 354 -16.70 -15.73 -12.74
CA TRP A 354 -17.09 -15.49 -14.12
C TRP A 354 -17.94 -16.64 -14.69
N LEU A 355 -17.57 -17.89 -14.40
CA LEU A 355 -18.36 -19.07 -14.78
C LEU A 355 -19.74 -19.09 -14.12
N LEU A 356 -19.84 -18.72 -12.84
CA LEU A 356 -21.11 -18.63 -12.12
C LEU A 356 -22.03 -17.54 -12.67
N GLN A 357 -21.48 -16.38 -13.06
CA GLN A 357 -22.28 -15.33 -13.73
C GLN A 357 -22.84 -15.83 -15.06
N LYS A 358 -22.03 -16.50 -15.89
CA LYS A 358 -22.48 -17.04 -17.18
C LYS A 358 -23.61 -18.07 -17.02
N LYS A 359 -23.56 -18.90 -15.97
CA LYS A 359 -24.60 -19.89 -15.66
C LYS A 359 -25.92 -19.22 -15.24
N ASN A 360 -25.86 -18.15 -14.45
CA ASN A 360 -27.05 -17.43 -13.98
C ASN A 360 -27.69 -16.52 -15.04
N SER A 361 -26.94 -16.16 -16.09
CA SER A 361 -27.44 -15.39 -17.23
C SER A 361 -28.02 -16.24 -18.37
N ALA A 362 -28.05 -17.57 -18.23
CA ALA A 362 -28.76 -18.44 -19.17
C ALA A 362 -30.28 -18.22 -19.03
N PRO A 363 -31.03 -18.05 -20.14
CA PRO A 363 -32.46 -17.75 -20.08
C PRO A 363 -33.20 -18.89 -19.37
N SER A 364 -33.96 -18.56 -18.32
CA SER A 364 -34.90 -19.51 -17.76
C SER A 364 -35.95 -19.80 -18.83
N ILE A 365 -36.01 -21.06 -19.26
CA ILE A 365 -37.13 -21.55 -20.06
C ILE A 365 -38.35 -21.42 -19.15
N LYS A 366 -39.15 -20.37 -19.34
CA LYS A 366 -40.50 -20.30 -18.75
C LYS A 366 -41.25 -21.55 -19.27
N PRO A 367 -41.90 -22.34 -18.40
CA PRO A 367 -42.81 -23.37 -18.86
C PRO A 367 -43.85 -22.70 -19.76
N ALA A 368 -44.04 -23.25 -20.96
CA ALA A 368 -45.09 -22.80 -21.87
C ALA A 368 -46.41 -22.75 -21.09
N ALA A 369 -47.07 -21.59 -21.13
CA ALA A 369 -48.42 -21.47 -20.61
C ALA A 369 -49.27 -22.49 -21.36
N VAL A 370 -49.87 -23.42 -20.62
CA VAL A 370 -50.92 -24.29 -21.15
C VAL A 370 -52.08 -23.37 -21.50
N GLU A 371 -52.27 -23.10 -22.79
CA GLU A 371 -53.50 -22.52 -23.31
C GLU A 371 -54.63 -23.51 -23.03
N THR A 372 -55.39 -23.27 -21.95
CA THR A 372 -56.71 -23.89 -21.80
C THR A 372 -57.64 -23.21 -22.80
N GLU A 373 -57.90 -23.91 -23.90
CA GLU A 373 -58.98 -23.60 -24.85
C GLU A 373 -60.30 -23.44 -24.08
N SER A 374 -60.84 -22.21 -24.06
CA SER A 374 -62.23 -21.95 -23.72
C SER A 374 -63.10 -22.34 -24.92
N SER A 375 -63.77 -23.48 -24.81
CA SER A 375 -64.85 -23.91 -25.70
C SER A 375 -65.96 -22.84 -25.78
N PRO A 376 -66.42 -22.45 -26.98
CA PRO A 376 -67.63 -21.68 -27.13
C PRO A 376 -68.85 -22.62 -27.07
N ASN A 377 -69.74 -22.34 -26.12
CA ASN A 377 -71.05 -22.96 -26.02
C ASN A 377 -71.93 -22.55 -27.21
N PRO A 378 -72.65 -23.47 -27.87
CA PRO A 378 -73.96 -23.14 -28.39
C PRO A 378 -75.06 -24.10 -27.91
N GLN A 379 -76.17 -23.46 -27.53
CA GLN A 379 -77.52 -23.96 -27.22
C GLN A 379 -77.82 -24.25 -25.75
#